data_AF-E7DPG1-F1
#
_entry.id   AF-E7DPG1-F1
#
_cell.length_a   1.000
_cell.length_b   1.000
_cell.length_c   1.000
_cell.angle_alpha   90.00
_cell.angle_beta   90.00
_cell.angle_gamma   90.00
#
_symmetry.space_group_name_H-M   'P 1'
#
loop_
_entity.id
_entity.type
_entity.pdbx_description
1 polymer ?
#
loop_
_entity_poly.entity_id
_entity_poly.type
_entity_poly.pdbx_seq_one_letter_code
_entity_poly.pdbx_strand_id
1 'polypeptide(L)'
;MQANTNKISWFQVPDDIKNLLILAAQNWENTSESVKYIQQALDQTGENTDVLVAAYRFFYYKNNYSLALQTTVKLLDKIKEIEKLPDSCRFADFVRVRGINVFLGKE
;
A
#
# COMPACT_ATOMS: atom_id res chain seq x y z
N MET A 1 23.66 19.48 -14.70
CA MET A 1 22.39 19.55 -13.93
C MET A 1 22.41 18.39 -12.94
N GLN A 2 22.59 18.66 -11.65
CA GLN A 2 22.48 17.61 -10.62
C GLN A 2 21.00 17.27 -10.46
N ALA A 3 20.62 16.07 -10.90
CA ALA A 3 19.28 15.56 -10.69
C ALA A 3 19.09 15.35 -9.17
N ASN A 4 18.25 16.17 -8.55
CA ASN A 4 17.78 15.96 -7.18
C ASN A 4 16.90 14.70 -7.16
N THR A 5 17.54 13.52 -7.14
CA THR A 5 16.92 12.19 -7.08
C THR A 5 16.07 11.97 -5.83
N ASN A 6 16.21 12.81 -4.81
CA ASN A 6 15.40 12.76 -3.58
C ASN A 6 13.96 13.29 -3.74
N LYS A 7 13.60 13.91 -4.87
CA LYS A 7 12.25 14.49 -5.07
C LYS A 7 11.28 13.66 -5.91
N ILE A 8 11.72 12.53 -6.45
CA ILE A 8 10.89 11.61 -7.26
C ILE A 8 10.68 10.29 -6.50
N SER A 9 10.41 10.37 -5.20
CA SER A 9 9.77 9.23 -4.54
C SER A 9 8.27 9.41 -4.71
N TRP A 10 7.65 8.61 -5.59
CA TRP A 10 6.19 8.54 -5.68
C TRP A 10 5.55 8.07 -4.36
N PHE A 11 6.38 7.62 -3.41
CA PHE A 11 6.02 7.13 -2.09
C PHE A 11 6.35 8.17 -1.00
N GLN A 12 5.45 9.14 -0.83
CA GLN A 12 5.60 10.29 0.09
C GLN A 12 5.15 9.95 1.52
N VAL A 13 5.83 9.00 2.16
CA VAL A 13 5.59 8.63 3.56
C VAL A 13 6.79 9.02 4.43
N PRO A 14 6.59 9.29 5.73
CA PRO A 14 7.68 9.56 6.67
C PRO A 14 8.73 8.44 6.67
N ASP A 15 9.99 8.78 6.92
CA ASP A 15 11.08 7.79 6.88
C ASP A 15 10.91 6.67 7.92
N ASP A 16 10.28 6.96 9.05
CA ASP A 16 9.92 5.95 10.06
C ASP A 16 9.05 4.82 9.48
N ILE A 17 8.13 5.17 8.59
CA ILE A 17 7.22 4.24 7.93
C ILE A 17 7.96 3.45 6.86
N LYS A 18 8.84 4.12 6.09
CA LYS A 18 9.70 3.42 5.13
C LYS A 18 10.55 2.37 5.85
N ASN A 19 11.11 2.73 7.00
CA ASN A 19 11.91 1.82 7.82
C ASN A 19 11.08 0.62 8.28
N LEU A 20 9.83 0.81 8.72
CA LEU A 20 8.93 -0.30 9.08
C LEU A 20 8.65 -1.23 7.89
N LEU A 21 8.40 -0.67 6.70
CA LEU A 21 8.19 -1.47 5.49
C LEU A 21 9.45 -2.23 5.06
N ILE A 22 10.63 -1.61 5.21
CA ILE A 22 11.92 -2.26 4.98
C ILE A 22 12.13 -3.40 5.97
N LEU A 23 11.85 -3.19 7.26
CA LEU A 23 11.94 -4.24 8.29
C LEU A 23 10.99 -5.40 8.00
N ALA A 24 9.77 -5.11 7.52
CA ALA A 24 8.84 -6.15 7.07
C ALA A 24 9.40 -6.98 5.92
N ALA A 25 10.04 -6.34 4.94
CA ALA A 25 10.68 -7.01 3.82
C ALA A 25 11.93 -7.80 4.23
N GLN A 26 12.75 -7.27 5.14
CA GLN A 26 13.93 -7.95 5.68
C GLN A 26 13.54 -9.19 6.50
N ASN A 27 12.48 -9.09 7.28
CA ASN A 27 11.93 -10.20 8.05
C ASN A 27 10.94 -11.04 7.25
N TRP A 28 11.03 -11.04 5.91
CA TRP A 28 10.10 -11.75 5.06
C TRP A 28 9.91 -13.19 5.55
N GLU A 29 10.97 -13.96 5.78
CA GLU A 29 10.86 -15.35 6.22
C GLU A 29 10.10 -15.53 7.54
N ASN A 30 10.16 -14.55 8.44
CA ASN A 30 9.39 -14.53 9.68
C ASN A 30 8.03 -13.85 9.47
N THR A 31 7.01 -14.63 9.10
CA THR A 31 5.65 -14.13 8.85
C THR A 31 5.07 -13.35 10.04
N SER A 32 5.29 -13.79 11.28
CA SER A 32 4.72 -13.10 12.44
C SER A 32 5.33 -11.72 12.64
N GLU A 33 6.63 -11.60 12.43
CA GLU A 33 7.36 -10.36 12.68
C GLU A 33 7.21 -9.37 11.53
N SER A 34 7.26 -9.86 10.30
CA SER A 34 7.01 -9.04 9.12
C SER A 34 5.58 -8.48 9.05
N VAL A 35 4.57 -9.28 9.39
CA VAL A 35 3.17 -8.80 9.49
C VAL A 35 3.04 -7.72 10.56
N LYS A 36 3.74 -7.86 11.69
CA LYS A 36 3.72 -6.87 12.77
C LYS A 36 4.25 -5.52 12.30
N TYR A 37 5.36 -5.49 11.57
CA TYR A 37 5.92 -4.24 11.03
C TYR A 37 4.98 -3.58 10.02
N ILE A 38 4.29 -4.34 9.16
CA ILE A 38 3.26 -3.80 8.26
C ILE A 38 2.09 -3.20 9.04
N GLN A 39 1.60 -3.89 10.08
CA GLN A 39 0.52 -3.37 10.92
C GLN A 39 0.94 -2.08 11.64
N GLN A 40 2.16 -2.01 12.16
CA GLN A 40 2.69 -0.78 12.75
C GLN A 40 2.78 0.36 11.73
N ALA A 41 3.18 0.08 10.49
CA ALA A 41 3.21 1.08 9.42
C ALA A 41 1.80 1.62 9.11
N LEU A 42 0.80 0.73 9.07
CA LEU A 42 -0.60 1.09 8.87
C LEU A 42 -1.14 1.91 10.04
N ASP A 43 -0.85 1.55 11.28
CA ASP A 43 -1.34 2.29 12.44
C ASP A 43 -0.72 3.69 12.54
N GLN A 44 0.55 3.85 12.16
CA GLN A 44 1.25 5.15 12.21
C GLN A 44 0.90 6.07 11.04
N THR A 45 0.67 5.53 9.84
CA THR A 45 0.23 6.35 8.69
C THR A 45 -1.28 6.52 8.61
N GLY A 46 -2.01 5.80 9.45
CA GLY A 46 -3.44 5.70 9.39
C GLY A 46 -3.90 5.18 8.03
N GLU A 47 -4.59 6.04 7.31
CA GLU A 47 -5.34 5.67 6.12
C GLU A 47 -4.67 6.17 4.82
N ASN A 48 -3.35 6.31 4.84
CA ASN A 48 -2.58 6.68 3.64
C ASN A 48 -2.71 5.61 2.55
N THR A 49 -3.21 6.01 1.38
CA THR A 49 -3.47 5.09 0.27
C THR A 49 -2.24 4.35 -0.21
N ASP A 50 -1.06 4.97 -0.18
CA ASP A 50 0.17 4.35 -0.66
C ASP A 50 0.65 3.24 0.28
N VAL A 51 0.54 3.44 1.60
CA VAL A 51 0.87 2.41 2.60
C VAL A 51 -0.13 1.26 2.55
N LEU A 52 -1.41 1.55 2.33
CA LEU A 52 -2.43 0.52 2.14
C LEU A 52 -2.15 -0.32 0.88
N VAL A 53 -1.72 0.29 -0.22
CA VAL A 53 -1.27 -0.45 -1.42
C VAL A 53 -0.05 -1.31 -1.13
N ALA A 54 0.95 -0.78 -0.40
CA ALA A 54 2.14 -1.53 -0.02
C ALA A 54 1.81 -2.74 0.86
N ALA A 55 0.95 -2.55 1.88
CA ALA A 55 0.48 -3.59 2.77
C ALA A 55 -0.32 -4.66 2.03
N TYR A 56 -1.23 -4.26 1.12
CA TYR A 56 -1.98 -5.19 0.28
C TYR A 56 -1.03 -6.09 -0.53
N ARG A 57 -0.05 -5.50 -1.22
CA ARG A 57 0.94 -6.26 -2.02
C ARG A 57 1.71 -7.24 -1.13
N PHE A 58 2.16 -6.78 0.04
CA PHE A 58 2.87 -7.60 1.00
C PHE A 58 2.04 -8.83 1.40
N PHE A 59 0.79 -8.64 1.83
CA PHE A 59 -0.09 -9.73 2.24
C PHE A 59 -0.45 -10.67 1.08
N TYR A 60 -0.62 -10.13 -0.12
CA TYR A 60 -0.91 -10.91 -1.32
C TYR A 60 0.25 -11.85 -1.65
N TYR A 61 1.49 -11.35 -1.69
CA TYR A 61 2.67 -12.17 -1.92
C TYR A 61 2.96 -13.16 -0.77
N LYS A 62 2.46 -12.88 0.43
CA LYS A 62 2.48 -13.82 1.57
C LYS A 62 1.37 -14.88 1.54
N ASN A 63 0.52 -14.89 0.51
CA ASN A 63 -0.68 -15.72 0.45
C ASN A 63 -1.65 -15.49 1.63
N ASN A 64 -1.53 -14.36 2.34
CA ASN A 64 -2.45 -13.99 3.41
C ASN A 64 -3.62 -13.18 2.82
N TYR A 65 -4.46 -13.88 2.07
CA TYR A 65 -5.55 -13.26 1.32
C TYR A 65 -6.60 -12.60 2.22
N SER A 66 -6.75 -13.06 3.47
CA SER A 66 -7.66 -12.44 4.43
C SER A 66 -7.21 -11.02 4.79
N LEU A 67 -5.93 -10.84 5.15
CA LEU A 67 -5.39 -9.51 5.45
C LEU A 67 -5.29 -8.63 4.19
N ALA A 68 -4.98 -9.23 3.03
CA ALA A 68 -4.99 -8.52 1.76
C ALA A 68 -6.38 -7.95 1.46
N LEU A 69 -7.44 -8.76 1.62
CA LEU A 69 -8.82 -8.33 1.40
C LEU A 69 -9.22 -7.21 2.36
N GLN A 70 -8.93 -7.36 3.65
CA GLN A 70 -9.21 -6.31 4.65
C GLN A 70 -8.53 -4.98 4.31
N THR A 71 -7.27 -5.05 3.87
CA THR A 71 -6.49 -3.87 3.47
C THR A 71 -7.10 -3.22 2.23
N THR A 72 -7.51 -4.02 1.25
CA THR A 72 -8.19 -3.54 0.04
C THR A 72 -9.52 -2.87 0.33
N VAL A 73 -10.32 -3.41 1.26
CA VAL A 73 -11.59 -2.79 1.67
C VAL A 73 -11.33 -1.40 2.26
N LYS A 74 -10.39 -1.29 3.21
CA LYS A 74 -10.00 0.01 3.78
C LYS A 74 -9.53 0.99 2.71
N LEU A 75 -8.67 0.54 1.80
CA LEU A 75 -8.19 1.36 0.68
C LEU A 75 -9.35 1.90 -0.16
N LEU A 76 -10.29 1.02 -0.55
CA LEU A 76 -11.45 1.40 -1.35
C LEU A 76 -12.35 2.41 -0.62
N ASP A 77 -12.59 2.23 0.67
CA ASP A 77 -13.42 3.16 1.45
C ASP A 77 -12.81 4.56 1.45
N LYS A 78 -11.48 4.70 1.61
CA LYS A 78 -10.82 6.01 1.53
C LYS A 78 -10.88 6.63 0.15
N ILE A 79 -10.70 5.84 -0.90
CA ILE A 79 -10.77 6.35 -2.26
C ILE A 79 -12.18 6.81 -2.58
N LYS A 80 -13.21 6.06 -2.16
CA LYS A 80 -14.60 6.48 -2.29
C LYS A 80 -14.85 7.81 -1.60
N GLU A 81 -14.28 8.01 -0.42
CA GLU A 81 -14.39 9.25 0.34
C GLU A 81 -13.69 10.43 -0.37
N ILE A 82 -12.46 10.23 -0.86
CA ILE A 82 -11.65 11.25 -1.52
C ILE A 82 -12.23 11.65 -2.89
N GLU A 83 -12.59 10.66 -3.70
CA GLU A 83 -13.02 10.84 -5.09
C GLU A 83 -14.57 10.97 -5.20
N LYS A 84 -15.29 10.91 -4.06
CA LYS A 84 -16.76 10.92 -3.97
C LYS A 84 -17.42 9.91 -4.89
N LEU A 85 -16.85 8.71 -4.95
CA LEU A 85 -17.35 7.65 -5.81
C LEU A 85 -18.61 7.01 -5.20
N PRO A 86 -19.57 6.58 -6.03
CA PRO A 86 -20.74 5.86 -5.56
C PRO A 86 -20.36 4.51 -4.95
N ASP A 87 -21.14 4.05 -3.97
CA ASP A 87 -20.88 2.80 -3.25
C ASP A 87 -20.81 1.55 -4.14
N SER A 88 -21.41 1.62 -5.33
CA SER A 88 -21.39 0.59 -6.36
C SER A 88 -20.03 0.40 -7.04
N CYS A 89 -19.04 1.26 -6.81
CA CYS A 89 -17.70 1.13 -7.40
C CYS A 89 -16.97 -0.12 -6.87
N ARG A 90 -16.48 -0.96 -7.79
CA ARG A 90 -15.71 -2.17 -7.49
C ARG A 90 -14.21 -1.93 -7.62
N PHE A 91 -13.41 -2.83 -7.04
CA PHE A 91 -11.94 -2.76 -7.14
C PHE A 91 -11.42 -2.72 -8.59
N ALA A 92 -12.08 -3.43 -9.51
CA ALA A 92 -11.74 -3.39 -10.93
C ALA A 92 -11.96 -2.00 -11.56
N ASP A 93 -12.96 -1.25 -11.08
CA ASP A 93 -13.21 0.12 -11.53
C ASP A 93 -12.13 1.08 -11.00
N PHE A 94 -11.58 0.81 -9.81
CA PHE A 94 -10.44 1.55 -9.25
C PHE A 94 -9.14 1.36 -10.07
N VAL A 95 -8.80 0.11 -10.42
CA VAL A 95 -7.60 -0.19 -11.25
C VAL A 95 -7.66 0.55 -12.59
N ARG A 96 -8.88 0.79 -13.10
CA ARG A 96 -9.12 1.55 -14.32
C ARG A 96 -8.95 3.05 -14.14
N VAL A 97 -9.37 3.62 -13.00
CA VAL A 97 -9.35 5.08 -12.75
C VAL A 97 -7.95 5.60 -12.40
N ARG A 98 -7.16 4.87 -11.60
CA ARG A 98 -5.81 5.30 -11.19
C ARG A 98 -4.68 4.80 -12.09
N GLY A 99 -5.01 4.08 -13.16
CA GLY A 99 -4.05 3.66 -14.16
C GLY A 99 -3.21 2.46 -13.73
N ILE A 100 -3.04 1.58 -14.70
CA ILE A 100 -2.31 0.32 -14.72
C ILE A 100 -0.82 0.42 -14.33
N ASN A 101 -0.27 1.59 -13.97
CA ASN A 101 1.14 1.74 -13.62
C ASN A 101 1.54 1.19 -12.25
N VAL A 102 0.57 0.96 -11.36
CA VAL A 102 0.86 0.39 -10.02
C VAL A 102 0.56 -1.11 -9.99
N PHE A 103 -0.17 -1.69 -10.94
CA PHE A 103 -0.57 -3.10 -10.83
C PHE A 103 0.25 -4.10 -11.64
N LEU A 104 1.01 -3.63 -12.62
CA LEU A 104 1.94 -4.45 -13.38
C LEU A 104 3.27 -3.72 -13.38
N GLY A 105 4.33 -4.30 -12.81
CA GLY A 105 5.70 -3.79 -12.92
C GLY A 105 6.17 -3.85 -14.37
N LYS A 106 5.64 -2.98 -15.21
CA LYS A 106 5.93 -2.80 -16.62
C LYS A 106 6.11 -1.28 -16.77
N GLU A 107 7.37 -0.87 -16.73
CA GLU A 107 7.83 0.41 -17.28
C GLU A 107 7.39 0.58 -18.74
#